data_AF-C8WMG4-F1
#
_entry.id   AF-C8WMG4-F1
#
_cell.length_a   1.000
_cell.length_b   1.000
_cell.length_c   1.000
_cell.angle_alpha   90.00
_cell.angle_beta   90.00
_cell.angle_gamma   90.00
#
_symmetry.space_group_name_H-M   'P 1'
#
loop_
_entity.id
_entity.type
_entity.pdbx_description
1 polymer ?
#
loop_
_entity_poly.entity_id
_entity_poly.type
_entity_poly.pdbx_seq_one_letter_code
_entity_poly.pdbx_strand_id
1 'polypeptide(L)'
;MGVTGSKLQCFAFALRAGDPCSFYAMLDSVSSGLGTVRDGCAIVESASVCRYRDHILAFVSYGSASDEERAAAERRCIAVTSVEGSLHCGVSEAVHLCDGDLAIRQALAAAASAQRHGEQLARWSGLHLSAFASAARYDRLFMSASELYRSMLAGYDDEHGTELVRTAEALVNWHGDVKAIAEELHQHPNTVRYRMRKMKAVLGIPHEDDKVFINLLSLVFLPELG
;
A
#
# COMPACT_ATOMS: atom_id res chain seq x y z
N MET A 1 16.33 23.23 5.85
CA MET A 1 15.85 24.11 4.77
C MET A 1 14.37 23.83 4.61
N GLY A 2 13.50 24.82 4.84
CA GLY A 2 12.05 24.65 4.71
C GLY A 2 11.64 24.52 3.25
N VAL A 3 10.61 23.74 2.99
CA VAL A 3 10.03 23.53 1.66
C VAL A 3 9.05 24.68 1.39
N THR A 4 9.22 25.45 0.32
CA THR A 4 8.27 26.50 -0.12
C THR A 4 7.39 25.95 -1.25
N GLY A 5 6.10 26.30 -1.29
CA GLY A 5 5.20 25.91 -2.39
C GLY A 5 3.78 25.62 -1.94
N SER A 6 2.86 25.53 -2.90
CA SER A 6 1.45 25.23 -2.63
C SER A 6 1.16 23.73 -2.50
N LYS A 7 1.98 22.92 -3.20
CA LYS A 7 1.85 21.47 -3.28
C LYS A 7 3.20 20.79 -3.02
N LEU A 8 3.14 19.59 -2.46
CA LEU A 8 4.28 18.74 -2.13
C LEU A 8 4.04 17.35 -2.71
N GLN A 9 5.08 16.77 -3.31
CA GLN A 9 5.10 15.38 -3.74
C GLN A 9 6.32 14.69 -3.15
N CYS A 10 6.11 13.46 -2.69
CA CYS A 10 7.16 12.62 -2.13
C CYS A 10 7.46 11.46 -3.08
N PHE A 11 8.74 11.16 -3.21
CA PHE A 11 9.27 10.00 -3.91
C PHE A 11 10.02 9.17 -2.89
N ALA A 12 9.69 7.89 -2.77
CA ALA A 12 10.38 6.95 -1.89
C ALA A 12 11.13 5.94 -2.75
N PHE A 13 12.41 5.73 -2.44
CA PHE A 13 13.26 4.79 -3.15
C PHE A 13 13.72 3.69 -2.18
N ALA A 14 13.52 2.43 -2.57
CA ALA A 14 14.03 1.26 -1.88
C ALA A 14 15.09 0.55 -2.75
N LEU A 15 16.16 0.06 -2.13
CA LEU A 15 17.22 -0.68 -2.84
C LEU A 15 16.71 -2.04 -3.34
N ARG A 16 17.07 -2.43 -4.57
CA ARG A 16 16.82 -3.79 -5.12
C ARG A 16 17.67 -4.86 -4.47
N ALA A 17 18.94 -4.56 -4.22
CA ALA A 17 19.86 -5.41 -3.50
C ALA A 17 20.26 -4.66 -2.23
N GLY A 18 20.10 -5.30 -1.07
CA GLY A 18 20.39 -4.69 0.24
C GLY A 18 21.87 -4.43 0.52
N ASP A 19 22.64 -3.97 -0.47
CA ASP A 19 24.03 -3.55 -0.29
C ASP A 19 24.08 -2.14 0.32
N PRO A 20 24.46 -2.00 1.61
CA PRO A 20 24.49 -0.72 2.30
C PRO A 20 25.59 0.21 1.77
N CYS A 21 26.65 -0.34 1.18
CA CYS A 21 27.79 0.43 0.66
C CYS A 21 27.38 1.31 -0.53
N SER A 22 26.32 0.94 -1.23
CA SER A 22 25.79 1.69 -2.37
C SER A 22 24.77 2.76 -1.96
N PHE A 23 24.26 2.76 -0.72
CA PHE A 23 23.13 3.62 -0.32
C PHE A 23 23.46 5.12 -0.38
N TYR A 24 24.62 5.53 0.17
CA TYR A 24 25.01 6.95 0.16
C TYR A 24 25.31 7.47 -1.25
N ALA A 25 25.92 6.63 -2.09
CA ALA A 25 26.14 6.97 -3.50
C ALA A 25 24.81 7.17 -4.24
N MET A 26 23.81 6.31 -3.97
CA MET A 26 22.47 6.48 -4.53
C MET A 26 21.77 7.73 -3.98
N LEU A 27 21.92 8.04 -2.69
CA LEU A 27 21.37 9.25 -2.08
C LEU A 27 21.96 10.52 -2.72
N ASP A 28 23.28 10.57 -2.90
CA ASP A 28 23.96 11.68 -3.57
C ASP A 28 23.53 11.80 -5.04
N SER A 29 23.39 10.67 -5.74
CA SER A 29 22.92 10.62 -7.12
C SER A 29 21.49 11.16 -7.26
N VAL A 30 20.57 10.71 -6.40
CA VAL A 30 19.18 11.20 -6.35
C VAL A 30 19.14 12.69 -6.01
N SER A 31 19.95 13.13 -5.06
CA SER A 31 20.04 14.56 -4.69
C SER A 31 20.56 15.43 -5.85
N SER A 32 21.58 14.97 -6.57
CA SER A 32 22.13 15.68 -7.74
C SER A 32 21.13 15.71 -8.91
N GLY A 33 20.47 14.58 -9.20
CA GLY A 33 19.45 14.48 -10.23
C GLY A 33 18.29 15.45 -9.97
N LEU A 34 17.78 15.50 -8.74
CA LEU A 34 16.69 16.40 -8.38
C LEU A 34 17.11 17.88 -8.32
N GLY A 35 18.37 18.18 -7.99
CA GLY A 35 18.93 19.52 -8.15
C GLY A 35 18.85 20.00 -9.59
N THR A 36 19.18 19.13 -10.55
CA THR A 36 19.06 19.43 -11.99
C THR A 36 17.60 19.68 -12.41
N VAL A 37 16.65 18.92 -11.86
CA VAL A 37 15.23 19.12 -12.15
C VAL A 37 14.73 20.44 -11.57
N ARG A 38 15.09 20.78 -10.34
CA ARG A 38 14.77 22.08 -9.74
C ARG A 38 15.26 23.23 -10.62
N ASP A 39 16.52 23.18 -11.05
CA ASP A 39 17.12 24.25 -11.83
C ASP A 39 16.55 24.33 -13.27
N GLY A 40 16.07 23.21 -13.81
CA GLY A 40 15.47 23.12 -15.15
C GLY A 40 13.94 23.26 -15.21
N CYS A 41 13.24 23.37 -14.08
CA CYS A 41 11.77 23.40 -14.03
C CYS A 41 11.27 24.60 -13.22
N ALA A 42 10.76 25.62 -13.91
CA ALA A 42 10.27 26.85 -13.27
C ALA A 42 9.20 26.64 -12.18
N ILE A 43 8.39 25.58 -12.30
CA ILE A 43 7.33 25.29 -11.32
C ILE A 43 7.87 24.62 -10.04
N VAL A 44 9.09 24.08 -10.05
CA VAL A 44 9.68 23.37 -8.91
C VAL A 44 10.36 24.39 -8.02
N GLU A 45 9.75 24.69 -6.88
CA GLU A 45 10.27 25.71 -5.96
C GLU A 45 11.40 25.16 -5.08
N SER A 46 11.28 23.90 -4.66
CA SER A 46 12.33 23.24 -3.90
C SER A 46 12.36 21.75 -4.17
N ALA A 47 13.56 21.18 -4.07
CA ALA A 47 13.79 19.74 -4.09
C ALA A 47 14.76 19.41 -2.96
N SER A 48 14.41 18.44 -2.13
CA SER A 48 15.26 17.99 -1.02
C SER A 48 15.22 16.48 -0.89
N VAL A 49 16.32 15.90 -0.41
CA VAL A 49 16.47 14.46 -0.28
C VAL A 49 16.99 14.15 1.12
N CYS A 50 16.46 13.11 1.74
CA CYS A 50 16.95 12.63 3.02
C CYS A 50 16.87 11.11 3.12
N ARG A 51 17.61 10.57 4.08
CA ARG A 51 17.52 9.16 4.45
C ARG A 51 16.38 8.96 5.44
N TYR A 52 15.57 7.94 5.22
CA TYR A 52 14.56 7.47 6.16
C TYR A 52 14.60 5.94 6.28
N ARG A 53 15.14 5.45 7.39
CA ARG A 53 15.40 4.01 7.59
C ARG A 53 16.21 3.44 6.42
N ASP A 54 15.65 2.48 5.69
CA ASP A 54 16.23 1.81 4.51
C ASP A 54 15.75 2.42 3.19
N HIS A 55 15.13 3.60 3.24
CA HIS A 55 14.62 4.32 2.08
C HIS A 55 15.34 5.65 1.90
N ILE A 56 15.45 6.07 0.65
CA ILE A 56 15.75 7.46 0.29
C ILE A 56 14.41 8.14 0.06
N LEU A 57 14.14 9.24 0.75
CA LEU A 57 12.97 10.08 0.50
C LEU A 57 13.40 11.33 -0.24
N ALA A 58 12.69 11.66 -1.30
CA ALA A 58 12.79 12.95 -1.96
C ALA A 58 11.48 13.70 -1.86
N PHE A 59 11.59 15.01 -1.67
CA PHE A 59 10.48 15.94 -1.56
C PHE A 59 10.65 16.99 -2.63
N VAL A 60 9.62 17.13 -3.47
CA VAL A 60 9.56 18.14 -4.53
C VAL A 60 8.35 19.00 -4.25
N SER A 61 8.55 20.30 -4.11
CA SER A 61 7.46 21.24 -3.98
C SER A 61 7.24 22.03 -5.25
N TYR A 62 5.97 22.33 -5.48
CA TYR A 62 5.50 23.01 -6.66
C TYR A 62 4.84 24.34 -6.29
N GLY A 63 5.12 25.35 -7.09
CA GLY A 63 4.37 26.61 -7.08
C GLY A 63 2.99 26.46 -7.69
N SER A 64 2.43 27.57 -8.16
CA SER A 64 1.18 27.54 -8.93
C SER A 64 1.45 26.93 -10.31
N ALA A 65 0.84 25.78 -10.60
CA ALA A 65 1.01 25.05 -11.84
C ALA A 65 -0.27 24.27 -12.19
N SER A 66 -0.47 24.01 -13.48
CA SER A 66 -1.48 23.08 -13.98
C SER A 66 -1.13 21.62 -13.65
N ASP A 67 -2.11 20.72 -13.76
CA ASP A 67 -1.87 19.28 -13.60
C ASP A 67 -0.89 18.73 -14.65
N GLU A 68 -0.95 19.23 -15.89
CA GLU A 68 -0.04 18.81 -16.97
C GLU A 68 1.41 19.20 -16.70
N GLU A 69 1.63 20.43 -16.22
CA GLU A 69 2.96 20.92 -15.86
C GLU A 69 3.55 20.11 -14.68
N ARG A 70 2.74 19.82 -13.66
CA ARG A 70 3.13 18.94 -12.54
C ARG A 70 3.48 17.54 -13.02
N ALA A 71 2.65 16.93 -13.86
CA ALA A 71 2.91 15.61 -14.42
C ALA A 71 4.17 15.58 -15.31
N ALA A 72 4.50 16.68 -15.99
CA ALA A 72 5.76 16.81 -16.72
C ALA A 72 6.98 16.91 -15.79
N ALA A 73 6.87 17.67 -14.69
CA ALA A 73 7.93 17.74 -13.68
C ALA A 73 8.14 16.40 -12.96
N GLU A 74 7.05 15.70 -12.57
CA GLU A 74 7.11 14.36 -11.99
C GLU A 74 7.88 13.39 -12.90
N ARG A 75 7.55 13.37 -14.21
CA ARG A 75 8.26 12.51 -15.18
C ARG A 75 9.75 12.81 -15.23
N ARG A 76 10.15 14.08 -15.13
CA ARG A 76 11.58 14.46 -15.05
C ARG A 76 12.21 13.99 -13.75
N CYS A 77 11.54 14.17 -12.60
CA CYS A 77 12.00 13.64 -11.31
C CYS A 77 12.24 12.12 -11.38
N ILE A 78 11.29 11.37 -11.94
CA ILE A 78 11.42 9.91 -12.09
C ILE A 78 12.59 9.57 -13.02
N ALA A 79 12.73 10.25 -14.16
CA ALA A 79 13.78 9.98 -15.12
C ALA A 79 15.19 10.18 -14.53
N VAL A 80 15.40 11.26 -13.75
CA VAL A 80 16.71 11.54 -13.14
C VAL A 80 17.01 10.70 -11.90
N THR A 81 15.99 10.06 -11.30
CA THR A 81 16.16 9.24 -10.09
C THR A 81 16.13 7.73 -10.37
N SER A 82 15.77 7.33 -11.59
CA SER A 82 15.81 5.94 -12.06
C SER A 82 17.24 5.43 -12.35
N VAL A 83 18.26 6.07 -11.75
CA VAL A 83 19.68 5.84 -12.01
C VAL A 83 19.98 4.34 -11.78
N GLU A 84 20.42 3.67 -12.85
CA GLU A 84 20.91 2.28 -12.88
C GLU A 84 19.91 1.14 -12.64
N GLY A 85 18.60 1.40 -12.52
CA GLY A 85 17.61 0.33 -12.35
C GLY A 85 17.84 -0.50 -11.07
N SER A 86 18.55 0.06 -10.09
CA SER A 86 18.89 -0.54 -8.80
C SER A 86 17.90 -0.16 -7.68
N LEU A 87 16.89 0.65 -8.00
CA LEU A 87 15.89 1.16 -7.07
C LEU A 87 14.47 0.79 -7.50
N HIS A 88 13.64 0.49 -6.50
CA HIS A 88 12.18 0.55 -6.60
C HIS A 88 11.73 1.95 -6.17
N CYS A 89 10.92 2.61 -6.98
CA CYS A 89 10.41 3.95 -6.73
C CYS A 89 8.91 3.92 -6.44
N GLY A 90 8.50 4.56 -5.35
CA GLY A 90 7.12 4.87 -5.04
C GLY A 90 6.87 6.36 -5.13
N VAL A 91 5.78 6.76 -5.77
CA VAL A 91 5.44 8.18 -5.97
C VAL A 91 4.09 8.48 -5.33
N SER A 92 4.07 9.50 -4.47
CA SER A 92 2.81 10.02 -3.89
C SER A 92 2.03 10.86 -4.90
N GLU A 93 0.80 11.19 -4.56
CA GLU A 93 0.10 12.30 -5.20
C GLU A 93 0.76 13.64 -4.81
N ALA A 94 0.46 14.68 -5.58
CA ALA A 94 0.79 16.05 -5.22
C ALA A 94 -0.24 16.58 -4.21
N VAL A 95 0.10 16.51 -2.93
CA VAL A 95 -0.77 16.92 -1.81
C VAL A 95 -0.48 18.36 -1.38
N HIS A 96 -1.28 18.93 -0.49
CA HIS A 96 -0.93 20.24 0.08
C HIS A 96 0.33 20.13 0.94
N LEU A 97 1.08 21.23 1.03
CA LEU A 97 2.33 21.27 1.80
C LEU A 97 2.15 20.85 3.27
N CYS A 98 0.97 21.14 3.85
CA CYS A 98 0.61 20.75 5.22
C CYS A 98 0.38 19.24 5.39
N ASP A 99 0.12 18.51 4.31
CA ASP A 99 -0.20 17.07 4.30
C ASP A 99 1.04 16.22 3.99
N GLY A 100 2.22 16.70 4.39
CA GLY A 100 3.49 16.02 4.07
C GLY A 100 3.58 14.59 4.62
N ASP A 101 2.92 14.30 5.75
CA ASP A 101 2.86 12.94 6.29
C ASP A 101 2.07 11.99 5.37
N LEU A 102 1.00 12.49 4.74
CA LEU A 102 0.24 11.75 3.73
C LEU A 102 1.12 11.45 2.51
N ALA A 103 1.87 12.45 2.00
CA ALA A 103 2.79 12.25 0.88
C ALA A 103 3.80 11.13 1.18
N ILE A 104 4.42 11.17 2.37
CA ILE A 104 5.40 10.16 2.81
C ILE A 104 4.76 8.76 2.85
N ARG A 105 3.58 8.62 3.46
CA ARG A 105 2.88 7.33 3.57
C ARG A 105 2.50 6.77 2.21
N GLN A 106 1.99 7.61 1.31
CA GLN A 106 1.64 7.23 -0.06
C GLN A 106 2.88 6.76 -0.84
N ALA A 107 3.98 7.52 -0.78
CA ALA A 107 5.23 7.18 -1.47
C ALA A 107 5.82 5.85 -0.96
N LEU A 108 5.89 5.68 0.37
CA LEU A 108 6.39 4.44 0.98
C LEU A 108 5.51 3.23 0.63
N ALA A 109 4.18 3.38 0.67
CA ALA A 109 3.26 2.31 0.27
C ALA A 109 3.43 1.93 -1.21
N ALA A 110 3.57 2.92 -2.09
CA ALA A 110 3.85 2.69 -3.50
C ALA A 110 5.22 2.00 -3.70
N ALA A 111 6.26 2.40 -2.99
CA ALA A 111 7.58 1.78 -3.10
C ALA A 111 7.54 0.31 -2.63
N ALA A 112 6.84 0.02 -1.53
CA ALA A 112 6.62 -1.35 -1.06
C ALA A 112 5.82 -2.18 -2.07
N SER A 113 4.83 -1.59 -2.75
CA SER A 113 4.11 -2.26 -3.83
C SER A 113 5.03 -2.57 -5.02
N ALA A 114 5.83 -1.61 -5.46
CA ALA A 114 6.79 -1.79 -6.55
C ALA A 114 7.79 -2.91 -6.22
N GLN A 115 8.31 -2.94 -4.99
CA GLN A 115 9.23 -3.98 -4.52
C GLN A 115 8.59 -5.37 -4.54
N ARG A 116 7.36 -5.52 -4.01
CA ARG A 116 6.65 -6.82 -3.96
C ARG A 116 6.38 -7.39 -5.35
N HIS A 117 6.04 -6.54 -6.32
CA HIS A 117 5.73 -6.97 -7.68
C HIS A 117 6.94 -6.98 -8.61
N GLY A 118 8.15 -6.66 -8.11
CA GLY A 118 9.36 -6.58 -8.91
C GLY A 118 9.39 -5.40 -9.91
N GLU A 119 8.45 -4.47 -9.81
CA GLU A 119 8.31 -3.30 -10.67
C GLU A 119 9.31 -2.21 -10.29
N GLN A 120 9.81 -1.45 -11.26
CA GLN A 120 10.73 -0.35 -10.97
C GLN A 120 10.04 0.86 -10.34
N LEU A 121 8.77 1.08 -10.66
CA LEU A 121 8.03 2.29 -10.30
C LEU A 121 6.58 1.95 -10.03
N ALA A 122 6.04 2.42 -8.91
CA ALA A 122 4.60 2.45 -8.66
C ALA A 122 4.18 3.86 -8.24
N ARG A 123 2.95 4.23 -8.60
CA ARG A 123 2.30 5.47 -8.17
C ARG A 123 1.17 5.13 -7.23
N TRP A 124 0.99 5.92 -6.18
CA TRP A 124 -0.13 5.78 -5.25
C TRP A 124 -1.48 5.74 -5.99
N SER A 125 -1.69 6.65 -6.94
CA SER A 125 -2.90 6.73 -7.76
C SER A 125 -3.17 5.50 -8.63
N GLY A 126 -2.14 4.69 -8.90
CA GLY A 126 -2.24 3.45 -9.67
C GLY A 126 -2.36 2.18 -8.83
N LEU A 127 -2.35 2.27 -7.49
CA LEU A 127 -2.39 1.08 -6.62
C LEU A 127 -3.79 0.47 -6.48
N HIS A 128 -4.85 1.21 -6.82
CA HIS A 128 -6.24 0.77 -6.73
C HIS A 128 -6.56 0.11 -5.35
N LEU A 129 -6.96 -1.16 -5.32
CA LEU A 129 -7.29 -1.89 -4.08
C LEU A 129 -6.10 -1.94 -3.09
N SER A 130 -4.88 -2.05 -3.61
CA SER A 130 -3.66 -2.06 -2.79
C SER A 130 -3.42 -0.74 -2.04
N ALA A 131 -3.98 0.38 -2.53
CA ALA A 131 -3.96 1.66 -1.80
C ALA A 131 -4.77 1.56 -0.51
N PHE A 132 -5.99 1.00 -0.59
CA PHE A 132 -6.86 0.80 0.57
C PHE A 132 -6.29 -0.21 1.54
N ALA A 133 -5.74 -1.32 1.04
CA ALA A 133 -5.04 -2.29 1.88
C ALA A 133 -3.84 -1.65 2.61
N SER A 134 -3.05 -0.84 1.91
CA SER A 134 -1.94 -0.12 2.52
C SER A 134 -2.40 0.90 3.57
N ALA A 135 -3.47 1.66 3.28
CA ALA A 135 -4.05 2.61 4.23
C ALA A 135 -4.57 1.90 5.48
N ALA A 136 -5.27 0.78 5.31
CA ALA A 136 -5.75 -0.06 6.40
C ALA A 136 -4.60 -0.56 7.29
N ARG A 137 -3.45 -0.96 6.72
CA ARG A 137 -2.25 -1.36 7.48
C ARG A 137 -1.67 -0.25 8.35
N TYR A 138 -1.83 1.02 7.95
CA TYR A 138 -1.33 2.17 8.72
C TYR A 138 -2.31 2.67 9.79
N ASP A 139 -3.60 2.35 9.66
CA ASP A 139 -4.61 2.75 10.63
C ASP A 139 -4.69 1.74 11.78
N ARG A 140 -4.38 2.19 12.99
CA ARG A 140 -4.32 1.32 14.17
C ARG A 140 -5.69 0.80 14.59
N LEU A 141 -6.76 1.57 14.37
CA LEU A 141 -8.11 1.14 14.71
C LEU A 141 -8.60 0.08 13.73
N PHE A 142 -8.34 0.29 12.44
CA PHE A 142 -8.63 -0.69 11.40
C PHE A 142 -7.90 -2.00 11.68
N MET A 143 -6.58 -1.95 11.89
CA MET A 143 -5.79 -3.15 12.20
C MET A 143 -6.26 -3.86 13.47
N SER A 144 -6.57 -3.11 14.54
CA SER A 144 -7.07 -3.70 15.78
C SER A 144 -8.43 -4.38 15.58
N ALA A 145 -9.32 -3.81 14.77
CA ALA A 145 -10.61 -4.40 14.45
C ALA A 145 -10.44 -5.67 13.61
N SER A 146 -9.63 -5.63 12.54
CA SER A 146 -9.31 -6.81 11.73
C SER A 146 -8.71 -7.94 12.56
N GLU A 147 -7.75 -7.64 13.44
CA GLU A 147 -7.11 -8.63 14.30
C GLU A 147 -8.09 -9.27 15.28
N LEU A 148 -8.99 -8.49 15.88
CA LEU A 148 -10.01 -9.01 16.79
C LEU A 148 -10.85 -10.09 16.10
N TYR A 149 -11.39 -9.81 14.91
CA TYR A 149 -12.21 -10.77 14.18
C TYR A 149 -11.43 -12.02 13.76
N ARG A 150 -10.20 -11.85 13.25
CA ARG A 150 -9.33 -12.98 12.88
C ARG A 150 -9.01 -13.85 14.09
N SER A 151 -8.65 -13.24 15.23
CA SER A 151 -8.34 -13.97 16.46
C SER A 151 -9.52 -14.75 17.04
N MET A 152 -10.76 -14.24 16.90
CA MET A 152 -11.96 -14.98 17.32
C MET A 152 -12.18 -16.24 16.48
N LEU A 153 -11.97 -16.16 15.16
CA LEU A 153 -12.06 -17.32 14.27
C LEU A 153 -10.93 -18.31 14.53
N ALA A 154 -9.69 -17.82 14.66
CA ALA A 154 -8.52 -18.65 14.93
C ALA A 154 -8.64 -19.37 16.28
N GLY A 155 -9.07 -18.67 17.34
CA GLY A 155 -9.29 -19.26 18.64
C GLY A 155 -10.35 -20.37 18.63
N TYR A 156 -11.41 -20.22 17.81
CA TYR A 156 -12.39 -21.29 17.63
C TYR A 156 -11.80 -22.48 16.87
N ASP A 157 -11.00 -22.24 15.83
CA ASP A 157 -10.29 -23.29 15.08
C ASP A 157 -9.34 -24.09 15.99
N ASP A 158 -8.56 -23.42 16.83
CA ASP A 158 -7.65 -24.06 17.78
C ASP A 158 -8.38 -24.91 18.82
N GLU A 159 -9.52 -24.43 19.33
CA GLU A 159 -10.31 -25.15 20.34
C GLU A 159 -11.08 -26.35 19.76
N HIS A 160 -11.57 -26.24 18.52
CA HIS A 160 -12.52 -27.21 17.95
C HIS A 160 -11.96 -28.02 16.77
N GLY A 161 -10.73 -27.75 16.32
CA GLY A 161 -10.12 -28.39 15.15
C GLY A 161 -10.85 -28.06 13.85
N THR A 162 -11.43 -26.87 13.74
CA THR A 162 -12.11 -26.40 12.52
C THR A 162 -11.14 -25.66 11.58
N GLU A 163 -11.64 -25.23 10.42
CA GLU A 163 -10.87 -24.43 9.45
C GLU A 163 -11.70 -23.20 9.02
N LEU A 164 -12.23 -22.46 10.00
CA LEU A 164 -13.02 -21.25 9.77
C LEU A 164 -12.18 -20.15 9.14
N VAL A 165 -10.96 -19.89 9.62
CA VAL A 165 -10.07 -18.85 9.05
C VAL A 165 -9.82 -19.11 7.57
N ARG A 166 -9.38 -20.33 7.23
CA ARG A 166 -9.14 -20.75 5.84
C ARG A 166 -10.41 -20.65 4.98
N THR A 167 -11.57 -20.95 5.55
CA THR A 167 -12.85 -20.80 4.82
C THR A 167 -13.23 -19.33 4.64
N ALA A 168 -12.88 -18.46 5.60
CA ALA A 168 -13.10 -17.01 5.50
C ALA A 168 -12.24 -16.38 4.40
N GLU A 169 -10.96 -16.76 4.32
CA GLU A 169 -10.05 -16.35 3.24
C GLU A 169 -10.61 -16.77 1.87
N ALA A 170 -11.05 -18.03 1.74
CA ALA A 170 -11.65 -18.52 0.50
C ALA A 170 -12.96 -17.79 0.14
N LEU A 171 -13.79 -17.43 1.13
CA LEU A 171 -14.98 -16.60 0.92
C LEU A 171 -14.64 -15.23 0.31
N VAL A 172 -13.56 -14.60 0.77
CA VAL A 172 -13.09 -13.32 0.22
C VAL A 172 -12.54 -13.51 -1.20
N ASN A 173 -11.66 -14.50 -1.40
CA ASN A 173 -10.99 -14.75 -2.68
C ASN A 173 -11.97 -15.10 -3.81
N TRP A 174 -13.00 -15.90 -3.49
CA TRP A 174 -14.04 -16.31 -4.45
C TRP A 174 -15.31 -15.48 -4.36
N HIS A 175 -15.29 -14.35 -3.67
CA HIS A 175 -16.42 -13.42 -3.58
C HIS A 175 -17.73 -14.09 -3.14
N GLY A 176 -17.65 -15.11 -2.28
CA GLY A 176 -18.78 -15.89 -1.81
C GLY A 176 -19.28 -17.01 -2.72
N ASP A 177 -18.58 -17.35 -3.81
CA ASP A 177 -18.95 -18.49 -4.66
C ASP A 177 -18.73 -19.82 -3.92
N VAL A 178 -19.80 -20.30 -3.29
CA VAL A 178 -19.81 -21.54 -2.50
C VAL A 178 -19.32 -22.74 -3.31
N LYS A 179 -19.55 -22.79 -4.63
CA LYS A 179 -19.13 -23.92 -5.45
C LYS A 179 -17.61 -23.86 -5.66
N ALA A 180 -17.08 -22.71 -6.05
CA ALA A 180 -15.64 -22.53 -6.25
C ALA A 180 -14.86 -22.76 -4.94
N ILE A 181 -15.38 -22.26 -3.81
CA ILE A 181 -14.78 -22.47 -2.48
C ILE A 181 -14.79 -23.95 -2.10
N ALA A 182 -15.90 -24.66 -2.35
CA ALA A 182 -15.99 -26.08 -2.07
C ALA A 182 -14.96 -26.88 -2.89
N GLU A 183 -14.77 -26.53 -4.16
CA GLU A 183 -13.75 -27.11 -5.02
C GLU A 183 -12.32 -26.83 -4.52
N GLU A 184 -11.99 -25.58 -4.19
CA GLU A 184 -10.67 -25.18 -3.65
C GLU A 184 -10.34 -25.90 -2.34
N LEU A 185 -11.31 -25.96 -1.41
CA LEU A 185 -11.09 -26.53 -0.09
C LEU A 185 -11.25 -28.06 -0.06
N HIS A 186 -11.56 -28.69 -1.21
CA HIS A 186 -11.91 -30.11 -1.33
C HIS A 186 -13.02 -30.53 -0.35
N GLN A 187 -14.03 -29.68 -0.20
CA GLN A 187 -15.18 -29.89 0.67
C GLN A 187 -16.48 -29.98 -0.12
N HIS A 188 -17.54 -30.44 0.55
CA HIS A 188 -18.89 -30.33 -0.02
C HIS A 188 -19.44 -28.90 0.16
N PRO A 189 -20.24 -28.35 -0.79
CA PRO A 189 -20.87 -27.02 -0.66
C PRO A 189 -21.63 -26.79 0.65
N ASN A 190 -22.26 -27.83 1.19
CA ASN A 190 -22.95 -27.76 2.49
C ASN A 190 -21.99 -27.52 3.66
N THR A 191 -20.77 -28.05 3.59
CA THR A 191 -19.73 -27.82 4.62
C THR A 191 -19.32 -26.36 4.61
N VAL A 192 -19.16 -25.74 3.44
CA VAL A 192 -18.87 -24.29 3.32
C VAL A 192 -19.99 -23.45 3.93
N ARG A 193 -21.26 -23.73 3.58
CA ARG A 193 -22.41 -23.03 4.18
C ARG A 193 -22.50 -23.24 5.69
N TYR A 194 -22.20 -24.44 6.16
CA TYR A 194 -22.14 -24.73 7.59
C TYR A 194 -21.06 -23.90 8.29
N ARG A 195 -19.83 -23.90 7.76
CA ARG A 195 -18.71 -23.09 8.29
C ARG A 195 -19.04 -21.60 8.26
N MET A 196 -19.70 -21.10 7.22
CA MET A 196 -20.15 -19.70 7.15
C MET A 196 -21.15 -19.34 8.25
N ARG A 197 -22.17 -20.19 8.49
CA ARG A 197 -23.09 -20.00 9.64
C ARG A 197 -22.36 -20.08 10.98
N LYS A 198 -21.37 -20.96 11.10
CA LYS A 198 -20.57 -21.10 12.32
C LYS A 198 -19.73 -19.85 12.56
N MET A 199 -19.08 -19.29 11.55
CA MET A 199 -18.33 -18.03 11.66
C MET A 199 -19.23 -16.88 12.14
N LYS A 200 -20.42 -16.72 11.55
CA LYS A 200 -21.40 -15.73 12.01
C LYS A 200 -21.75 -15.88 13.49
N ALA A 201 -21.93 -17.12 13.95
CA ALA A 201 -22.20 -17.40 15.36
C ALA A 201 -21.00 -17.08 16.27
N VAL A 202 -19.78 -17.44 15.85
CA VAL A 202 -18.53 -17.14 16.58
C VAL A 202 -18.33 -15.64 16.71
N LEU A 203 -18.61 -14.89 15.65
CA LEU A 203 -18.47 -13.42 15.60
C LEU A 203 -19.64 -12.66 16.24
N GLY A 204 -20.61 -13.35 16.84
CA GLY A 204 -21.74 -12.72 17.53
C GLY A 204 -22.78 -12.07 16.61
N ILE A 205 -22.80 -12.44 15.33
CA ILE A 205 -23.68 -11.87 14.29
C ILE A 205 -24.48 -12.98 13.55
N PRO A 206 -25.20 -13.87 14.27
CA PRO A 206 -25.79 -15.09 13.70
C PRO A 206 -26.86 -14.84 12.62
N HIS A 207 -27.43 -13.63 12.58
CA HIS A 207 -28.53 -13.26 11.67
C HIS A 207 -28.11 -12.28 10.56
N GLU A 208 -26.81 -11.97 10.45
CA GLU A 208 -26.30 -11.11 9.38
C GLU A 208 -26.58 -11.73 8.01
N ASP A 209 -26.86 -10.91 7.00
CA ASP A 209 -27.03 -11.40 5.63
C ASP A 209 -25.70 -11.99 5.09
N ASP A 210 -25.76 -12.99 4.21
CA ASP A 210 -24.55 -13.62 3.65
C ASP A 210 -23.68 -12.61 2.89
N LYS A 211 -24.27 -11.69 2.12
CA LYS A 211 -23.50 -10.68 1.38
C LYS A 211 -22.87 -9.66 2.31
N VAL A 212 -23.59 -9.20 3.33
CA VAL A 212 -23.05 -8.27 4.33
C VAL A 212 -21.90 -8.92 5.09
N PHE A 213 -22.05 -10.20 5.45
CA PHE A 213 -21.01 -10.96 6.11
C PHE A 213 -19.75 -11.14 5.24
N ILE A 214 -19.92 -11.45 3.94
CA ILE A 214 -18.78 -11.53 3.01
C ILE A 214 -18.08 -10.16 2.91
N ASN A 215 -18.83 -9.06 2.79
CA ASN A 215 -18.24 -7.71 2.77
C ASN A 215 -17.47 -7.38 4.05
N LEU A 216 -17.99 -7.80 5.22
CA LEU A 216 -17.28 -7.68 6.49
C LEU A 216 -15.97 -8.46 6.45
N LEU A 217 -15.99 -9.72 6.00
CA LEU A 217 -14.75 -10.50 5.85
C LEU A 217 -13.78 -9.82 4.89
N SER A 218 -14.25 -9.26 3.77
CA SER A 218 -13.39 -8.52 2.85
C SER A 218 -12.69 -7.33 3.51
N LEU A 219 -13.33 -6.66 4.48
CA LEU A 219 -12.69 -5.61 5.29
C LEU A 219 -11.73 -6.20 6.33
N VAL A 220 -12.12 -7.28 7.01
CA VAL A 220 -11.28 -7.96 8.01
C VAL A 220 -9.95 -8.40 7.40
N PHE A 221 -9.98 -8.99 6.20
CA PHE A 221 -8.81 -9.49 5.49
C PHE A 221 -8.18 -8.46 4.52
N LEU A 222 -8.75 -7.26 4.39
CA LEU A 222 -8.20 -6.19 3.55
C LEU A 222 -6.71 -5.88 3.83
N PRO A 223 -6.23 -5.83 5.09
CA PRO A 223 -4.82 -5.56 5.35
C PRO A 223 -3.89 -6.68 4.88
N GLU A 224 -4.40 -7.89 4.64
CA GLU A 224 -3.60 -8.98 4.10
C GLU A 224 -3.45 -8.91 2.57
N LEU A 225 -4.31 -8.12 1.90
CA LEU A 225 -4.24 -7.94 0.46
C LEU A 225 -2.96 -7.18 0.08
N GLY A 226 -2.16 -7.80 -0.79
CA GLY A 226 -1.00 -7.22 -1.45
C GLY A 226 0.33 -7.76 -0.98
#